data_AF-A0A5A7S143-F1
#
_entry.id   AF-A0A5A7S143-F1
#
_cell.length_a   1.000
_cell.length_b   1.000
_cell.length_c   1.000
_cell.angle_alpha   90.00
_cell.angle_beta   90.00
_cell.angle_gamma   90.00
#
_symmetry.space_group_name_H-M   'P 1'
#
loop_
_entity.id
_entity.type
_entity.pdbx_description
1 polymer ?
#
loop_
_entity_poly.entity_id
_entity_poly.type
_entity_poly.pdbx_seq_one_letter_code
_entity_poly.pdbx_strand_id
1 'polypeptide(L)'
;ENAECTIIRNNSTVISILENGSLYISNFTITDGSAGIESVNGLNPNTVENCKFYGNEVAINFAGTNSNTIFNTTISSGREGIKLTNSMYNSIIGCSFQGF
;
A
#
# COMPACT_ATOMS: atom_id res chain seq x y z
N GLU A 1 10.51 19.31 10.48
CA GLU A 1 10.53 18.30 11.55
C GLU A 1 10.11 16.97 10.94
N ASN A 2 10.97 15.95 10.98
CA ASN A 2 10.68 14.63 10.41
C ASN A 2 10.46 13.65 11.56
N ALA A 3 9.22 13.55 12.02
CA ALA A 3 8.69 12.40 12.73
C ALA A 3 7.43 11.99 11.93
N GLU A 4 7.09 10.74 11.70
CA GLU A 4 7.18 9.61 12.62
C GLU A 4 7.36 8.30 11.83
N CYS A 5 8.28 7.44 12.27
CA CYS A 5 8.30 6.05 11.84
C CYS A 5 7.27 5.29 12.68
N THR A 6 6.00 5.32 12.29
CA THR A 6 5.01 4.42 12.90
C THR A 6 5.25 3.03 12.34
N ILE A 7 5.68 2.11 13.21
CA ILE A 7 5.78 0.67 12.91
C ILE A 7 4.46 0.04 13.34
N ILE A 8 3.72 -0.54 12.39
CA ILE A 8 2.47 -1.23 12.66
C ILE A 8 2.65 -2.71 12.32
N ARG A 9 2.43 -3.58 13.31
CA ARG A 9 2.44 -5.04 13.15
C ARG A 9 1.03 -5.59 13.30
N ASN A 10 0.61 -6.42 12.37
CA ASN A 10 -0.77 -6.91 12.25
C ASN A 10 -0.80 -8.38 11.81
N ASN A 11 -1.93 -9.04 12.10
CA ASN A 11 -2.22 -10.39 11.61
C ASN A 11 -3.21 -10.41 10.43
N SER A 12 -3.76 -9.25 10.05
CA SER A 12 -4.80 -9.09 9.00
C SER A 12 -4.46 -7.88 8.12
N THR A 13 -5.39 -6.98 7.78
CA THR A 13 -5.14 -5.73 7.05
C THR A 13 -4.91 -4.55 8.00
N VAL A 14 -3.90 -3.68 7.76
CA VAL A 14 -3.69 -2.49 8.62
C VAL A 14 -4.68 -1.37 8.30
N ILE A 15 -4.72 -0.94 7.05
CA ILE A 15 -5.56 0.17 6.59
C ILE A 15 -6.43 -0.35 5.47
N SER A 16 -7.75 -0.34 5.66
CA SER A 16 -8.72 -0.77 4.65
C SER A 16 -9.78 0.31 4.48
N ILE A 17 -9.98 0.74 3.23
CA ILE A 17 -11.18 1.49 2.83
C ILE A 17 -11.99 0.63 1.88
N LEU A 18 -13.22 0.36 2.28
CA LEU A 18 -14.14 -0.53 1.58
C LEU A 18 -15.15 0.22 0.71
N GLU A 19 -15.56 1.45 1.09
CA GLU A 19 -16.47 2.28 0.29
C GLU A 19 -16.29 3.78 0.59
N ASN A 20 -16.61 4.64 -0.39
CA ASN A 20 -16.79 6.10 -0.25
C ASN A 20 -15.62 6.90 0.37
N GLY A 21 -14.38 6.43 0.19
CA GLY A 21 -13.18 7.18 0.59
C GLY A 21 -12.02 6.99 -0.38
N SER A 22 -11.17 8.02 -0.49
CA SER A 22 -9.83 7.92 -1.10
C SER A 22 -8.77 7.87 0.00
N LEU A 23 -7.66 7.20 -0.28
CA LEU A 23 -6.53 7.09 0.63
C LEU A 23 -5.41 8.07 0.27
N TYR A 24 -4.85 8.71 1.28
CA TYR A 24 -3.52 9.33 1.21
C TYR A 24 -2.73 8.84 2.43
N ILE A 25 -1.68 8.06 2.18
CA ILE A 25 -0.82 7.48 3.20
C ILE A 25 0.63 7.84 2.89
N SER A 26 1.33 8.39 3.87
CA SER A 26 2.74 8.76 3.70
C SER A 26 3.59 8.45 4.92
N ASN A 27 4.85 8.06 4.68
CA ASN A 27 5.89 7.90 5.70
C ASN A 27 5.66 6.78 6.74
N PHE A 28 4.93 5.71 6.40
CA PHE A 28 4.69 4.57 7.30
C PHE A 28 5.70 3.43 7.14
N THR A 29 5.91 2.67 8.21
CA THR A 29 6.50 1.32 8.14
C THR A 29 5.48 0.28 8.58
N ILE A 30 5.07 -0.61 7.68
CA ILE A 30 4.06 -1.63 7.95
C ILE A 30 4.70 -3.02 7.84
N THR A 31 4.49 -3.86 8.85
CA THR A 31 5.16 -5.15 8.98
C THR A 31 4.19 -6.29 9.26
N ASP A 32 4.34 -7.40 8.55
CA ASP A 32 3.52 -8.62 8.67
C ASP A 32 2.02 -8.44 8.35
N GLY A 33 1.28 -9.54 8.33
CA GLY A 33 -0.17 -9.57 8.10
C GLY A 33 -0.57 -9.86 6.66
N SER A 34 -1.88 -10.01 6.42
CA SER A 34 -2.41 -10.39 5.11
C SER A 34 -2.31 -9.27 4.10
N ALA A 35 -2.58 -8.02 4.52
CA ALA A 35 -2.35 -6.86 3.69
C ALA A 35 -1.81 -5.66 4.48
N GLY A 36 -0.90 -4.90 3.86
CA GLY A 36 -0.44 -3.65 4.46
C GLY A 36 -1.52 -2.57 4.32
N ILE A 37 -1.75 -2.15 3.08
CA ILE A 37 -2.81 -1.20 2.73
C ILE A 37 -3.75 -1.82 1.70
N GLU A 38 -5.04 -1.57 1.87
CA GLU A 38 -6.08 -2.03 0.96
C GLU A 38 -7.09 -0.91 0.64
N SER A 39 -7.43 -0.77 -0.65
CA SER A 39 -8.60 -0.01 -1.12
C SER A 39 -9.33 -0.85 -2.16
N VAL A 40 -10.54 -1.28 -1.83
CA VAL A 40 -11.37 -2.14 -2.69
C VAL A 40 -12.69 -1.41 -2.92
N ASN A 41 -13.02 -1.13 -4.18
CA ASN A 41 -14.23 -0.37 -4.56
C ASN A 41 -14.35 1.02 -3.89
N GLY A 42 -13.23 1.60 -3.45
CA GLY A 42 -13.15 2.94 -2.89
C GLY A 42 -13.29 4.05 -3.95
N LEU A 43 -13.15 5.30 -3.51
CA LEU A 43 -13.04 6.45 -4.41
C LEU A 43 -11.63 6.54 -5.01
N ASN A 44 -11.53 7.29 -6.10
CA ASN A 44 -10.30 7.52 -6.85
C ASN A 44 -9.85 8.98 -6.66
N PRO A 45 -8.54 9.29 -6.66
CA PRO A 45 -7.39 8.38 -6.66
C PRO A 45 -6.98 7.95 -5.24
N ASN A 46 -6.13 6.92 -5.12
CA ASN A 46 -5.41 6.60 -3.88
C ASN A 46 -3.91 6.91 -4.02
N THR A 47 -3.27 7.38 -2.97
CA THR A 47 -1.83 7.69 -2.93
C THR A 47 -1.15 7.00 -1.74
N VAL A 48 -0.06 6.29 -2.02
CA VAL A 48 0.88 5.75 -1.02
C VAL A 48 2.27 6.26 -1.35
N GLU A 49 2.91 6.98 -0.43
CA GLU A 49 4.22 7.55 -0.68
C GLU A 49 5.22 7.44 0.48
N ASN A 50 6.50 7.27 0.14
CA ASN A 50 7.59 7.21 1.13
C ASN A 50 7.39 6.14 2.22
N CYS A 51 6.66 5.08 1.90
CA CYS A 51 6.33 4.01 2.85
C CYS A 51 7.33 2.84 2.76
N LYS A 52 7.31 1.98 3.78
CA LYS A 52 8.07 0.73 3.82
C LYS A 52 7.17 -0.42 4.25
N PHE A 53 7.24 -1.53 3.51
CA PHE A 53 6.46 -2.74 3.78
C PHE A 53 7.38 -3.95 3.93
N TYR A 54 7.18 -4.72 5.01
CA TYR A 54 8.00 -5.89 5.33
C TYR A 54 7.12 -7.10 5.68
N GLY A 55 7.28 -8.24 5.02
CA GLY A 55 6.65 -9.51 5.44
C GLY A 55 5.11 -9.57 5.32
N ASN A 56 4.49 -8.62 4.62
CA ASN A 56 3.04 -8.64 4.36
C ASN A 56 2.75 -9.64 3.24
N GLU A 57 1.70 -10.46 3.32
CA GLU A 57 1.34 -11.35 2.20
C GLU A 57 1.06 -10.54 0.94
N VAL A 58 0.32 -9.43 1.05
CA VAL A 58 0.11 -8.43 0.00
C VAL A 58 0.45 -7.04 0.55
N ALA A 59 1.55 -6.40 0.14
CA ALA A 59 1.90 -5.12 0.77
C ALA A 59 0.90 -4.00 0.43
N ILE A 60 0.51 -3.85 -0.83
CA ILE A 60 -0.50 -2.86 -1.27
C ILE A 60 -1.52 -3.53 -2.20
N ASN A 61 -2.81 -3.46 -1.87
CA ASN A 61 -3.91 -3.97 -2.69
C ASN A 61 -4.86 -2.85 -3.11
N PHE A 62 -4.89 -2.52 -4.41
CA PHE A 62 -5.90 -1.63 -4.99
C PHE A 62 -6.76 -2.39 -6.00
N ALA A 63 -8.05 -2.51 -5.70
CA ALA A 63 -9.00 -3.24 -6.53
C ALA A 63 -10.24 -2.39 -6.84
N GLY A 64 -10.59 -2.25 -8.12
CA GLY A 64 -11.73 -1.44 -8.55
C GLY A 64 -11.54 0.07 -8.37
N THR A 65 -10.33 0.53 -8.03
CA THR A 65 -9.96 1.94 -7.96
C THR A 65 -9.03 2.31 -9.12
N ASN A 66 -9.05 3.55 -9.59
CA ASN A 66 -8.27 4.04 -10.74
C ASN A 66 -7.37 5.20 -10.34
N SER A 67 -6.39 5.50 -11.20
CA SER A 67 -5.49 6.64 -11.07
C SER A 67 -4.69 6.63 -9.77
N ASN A 68 -4.35 5.45 -9.25
CA ASN A 68 -3.62 5.34 -7.98
C ASN A 68 -2.14 5.65 -8.18
N THR A 69 -1.50 6.24 -7.18
CA THR A 69 -0.07 6.56 -7.18
C THR A 69 0.63 5.85 -6.03
N ILE A 70 1.69 5.12 -6.35
CA ILE A 70 2.61 4.53 -5.38
C ILE A 70 4.00 5.10 -5.66
N PHE A 71 4.50 5.91 -4.74
CA PHE A 71 5.71 6.72 -4.94
C PHE A 71 6.76 6.44 -3.87
N ASN A 72 8.03 6.29 -4.28
CA ASN A 72 9.19 6.21 -3.38
C ASN A 72 9.00 5.21 -2.21
N THR A 73 8.40 4.06 -2.50
CA THR A 73 8.01 3.06 -1.49
C THR A 73 8.91 1.84 -1.59
N THR A 74 9.36 1.33 -0.44
CA THR A 74 10.16 0.10 -0.35
C THR A 74 9.27 -1.06 0.08
N ILE A 75 9.32 -2.17 -0.65
CA ILE A 75 8.56 -3.38 -0.35
C ILE A 75 9.51 -4.57 -0.33
N SER A 76 9.52 -5.31 0.77
CA SER A 76 10.36 -6.50 0.89
C SER A 76 9.69 -7.65 1.63
N SER A 77 9.81 -8.85 1.06
CA SER A 77 9.24 -10.11 1.56
C SER A 77 7.71 -10.11 1.73
N GLY A 78 7.09 -11.20 1.31
CA GLY A 78 5.65 -11.29 1.10
C GLY A 78 5.33 -12.14 -0.12
N ARG A 79 4.05 -12.40 -0.40
CA ARG A 79 3.64 -13.12 -1.61
C ARG A 79 3.50 -12.19 -2.81
N GLU A 80 2.91 -11.01 -2.60
CA GLU A 80 2.64 -10.01 -3.62
C GLU A 80 3.07 -8.63 -3.11
N GLY A 81 3.91 -7.91 -3.86
CA GLY A 81 4.30 -6.55 -3.47
C GLY A 81 3.15 -5.56 -3.68
N ILE A 82 2.72 -5.39 -4.93
CA ILE A 82 1.60 -4.52 -5.28
C ILE A 82 0.62 -5.33 -6.12
N LYS A 83 -0.64 -5.33 -5.71
CA LYS A 83 -1.75 -5.94 -6.43
C LYS A 83 -2.69 -4.86 -6.95
N LEU A 84 -2.85 -4.79 -8.27
CA LEU A 84 -3.77 -3.89 -8.95
C LEU A 84 -4.79 -4.73 -9.73
N THR A 85 -6.06 -4.70 -9.34
CA THR A 85 -7.13 -5.49 -9.98
C THR A 85 -8.22 -4.58 -10.50
N ASN A 86 -8.58 -4.69 -11.80
CA ASN A 86 -9.57 -3.80 -12.43
C ASN A 86 -9.29 -2.31 -12.16
N SER A 87 -8.02 -1.92 -12.34
CA SER A 87 -7.49 -0.64 -11.91
C SER A 87 -6.72 0.00 -13.06
N MET A 88 -7.19 1.15 -13.54
CA MET A 88 -6.65 1.85 -14.71
C MET A 88 -5.83 3.07 -14.31
N TYR A 89 -4.92 3.51 -15.19
CA TYR A 89 -4.15 4.76 -15.07
C TYR A 89 -3.27 4.88 -13.82
N ASN A 90 -2.78 3.76 -13.28
CA ASN A 90 -1.93 3.76 -12.09
C ASN A 90 -0.49 4.15 -12.38
N SER A 91 0.15 4.76 -11.39
CA SER A 91 1.56 5.15 -11.41
C SER A 91 2.31 4.45 -10.28
N ILE A 92 3.38 3.72 -10.61
CA ILE A 92 4.32 3.13 -9.65
C ILE A 92 5.69 3.70 -9.96
N ILE A 93 6.20 4.59 -9.11
CA ILE A 93 7.36 5.44 -9.42
C ILE A 93 8.36 5.38 -8.26
N GLY A 94 9.64 5.15 -8.59
CA GLY A 94 10.72 5.17 -7.60
C GLY A 94 10.60 4.11 -6.50
N CYS A 95 9.86 3.02 -6.75
CA CYS A 95 9.66 1.96 -5.77
C CYS A 95 10.79 0.92 -5.82
N SER A 96 11.13 0.34 -4.66
CA SER A 96 12.11 -0.75 -4.53
C SER A 96 11.43 -2.03 -4.09
N PHE A 97 11.78 -3.14 -4.73
CA PHE A 97 11.22 -4.47 -4.53
C PHE A 97 12.36 -5.43 -4.19
N GLN A 98 12.34 -6.06 -3.02
CA GLN A 98 13.39 -6.97 -2.55
C GLN A 98 12.84 -8.28 -1.97
N GLY A 99 13.54 -9.40 -2.18
CA GLY A 99 13.32 -10.64 -1.43
C GLY A 99 11.95 -11.32 -1.61
N PHE A 100 11.46 -11.41 -2.85
CA PHE A 100 10.30 -12.22 -3.26
C PHE A 100 10.76 -13.55 -3.84
#